data_AF-A0A519U2U8-F1
#
_entry.id   AF-A0A519U2U8-F1
#
_cell.length_a   1.000
_cell.length_b   1.000
_cell.length_c   1.000
_cell.angle_alpha   90.00
_cell.angle_beta   90.00
_cell.angle_gamma   90.00
#
_symmetry.space_group_name_H-M   'P 1'
#
loop_
_entity.id
_entity.type
_entity.pdbx_description
1 polymer ?
#
loop_
_entity_poly.entity_id
_entity_poly.type
_entity_poly.pdbx_seq_one_letter_code
_entity_poly.pdbx_strand_id
1 'polypeptide(L)' 'PLAFIVEQAGGRSSNGHQRTLEIEPRTCHERCPVFIGSAELVAQAEKFIAQETTPTEA' A
#
# COMPACT_ATOMS: atom_id res chain seq x y z
N PRO A 1 8.48 -8.07 4.63
CA PRO A 1 8.76 -8.29 6.07
C PRO A 1 8.24 -7.17 6.99
N LEU A 2 8.51 -5.90 6.68
CA LEU A 2 8.08 -4.76 7.51
C LEU A 2 6.56 -4.67 7.69
N ALA A 3 5.81 -4.95 6.63
CA ALA A 3 4.34 -4.98 6.65
C ALA A 3 3.77 -5.87 7.76
N PHE A 4 4.34 -7.07 7.94
CA PHE A 4 3.90 -8.00 8.98
C PHE A 4 4.07 -7.41 10.38
N ILE A 5 5.23 -6.80 10.65
CA ILE A 5 5.52 -6.20 11.96
C ILE A 5 4.55 -5.06 12.26
N VAL A 6 4.36 -4.16 11.30
CA VAL A 6 3.50 -2.97 11.47
C VAL A 6 2.05 -3.37 11.72
N GLU A 7 1.55 -4.35 10.98
CA GLU A 7 0.16 -4.80 11.13
C GLU A 7 -0.07 -5.56 12.44
N GLN A 8 0.91 -6.36 12.90
CA GLN A 8 0.84 -6.96 14.24
C GLN A 8 0.85 -5.90 15.36
N ALA A 9 1.45 -4.74 15.12
CA ALA A 9 1.43 -3.60 16.04
C ALA A 9 0.14 -2.74 15.94
N GLY A 10 -0.85 -3.15 15.13
CA GLY A 10 -2.11 -2.41 14.92
C GLY A 10 -2.02 -1.28 13.89
N GLY A 11 -0.91 -1.18 13.16
CA GLY A 11 -0.76 -0.28 12.02
C GLY A 11 -1.34 -0.88 10.73
N ARG A 12 -1.11 -0.19 9.60
CA ARG A 12 -1.49 -0.65 8.25
C ARG A 12 -0.30 -0.59 7.30
N SER A 13 -0.30 -1.49 6.31
CA SER A 13 0.67 -1.53 5.23
C SER A 13 -0.03 -1.63 3.87
N SER A 14 0.36 -0.78 2.91
CA SER A 14 -0.23 -0.73 1.58
C SER A 14 0.80 -0.39 0.51
N ASN A 15 0.55 -0.78 -0.74
CA ASN A 15 1.30 -0.28 -1.90
C ASN A 15 0.63 0.94 -2.58
N GLY A 16 -0.44 1.47 -1.98
CA GLY A 16 -1.26 2.56 -2.52
C GLY A 16 -2.58 2.09 -3.12
N HIS A 17 -2.69 0.81 -3.49
CA HIS A 17 -3.90 0.22 -4.06
C HIS A 17 -4.37 -1.04 -3.33
N GLN A 18 -3.42 -1.84 -2.84
CA GLN A 18 -3.66 -3.12 -2.17
C GLN A 18 -2.78 -3.26 -0.94
N ARG A 19 -3.25 -4.04 0.02
CA ARG A 19 -2.54 -4.32 1.27
C ARG A 19 -1.26 -5.11 0.97
N THR A 20 -0.14 -4.72 1.58
CA THR A 20 1.18 -5.28 1.23
C THR A 20 1.29 -6.80 1.48
N LEU A 21 0.60 -7.34 2.48
CA LEU A 21 0.63 -8.78 2.78
C LEU A 21 -0.24 -9.64 1.85
N GLU A 22 -1.10 -9.02 1.05
CA GLU A 22 -1.98 -9.71 0.09
C GLU A 22 -1.38 -9.73 -1.33
N ILE A 23 -0.24 -9.07 -1.52
CA ILE A 23 0.45 -9.01 -2.81
C ILE A 23 1.16 -10.33 -3.06
N GLU A 24 0.75 -11.03 -4.11
CA GLU A 24 1.51 -12.16 -4.65
C GLU A 24 2.60 -11.65 -5.59
N PRO A 25 3.90 -11.80 -5.26
CA PRO A 25 4.99 -11.34 -6.11
C PRO A 25 5.14 -12.23 -7.34
N ARG A 26 5.26 -11.61 -8.51
CA ARG A 26 5.45 -12.26 -9.82
C ARG A 26 6.90 -12.61 -10.11
N THR A 27 7.85 -11.92 -9.45
CA THR A 27 9.30 -12.15 -9.62
C THR A 27 10.03 -12.02 -8.29
N CYS A 28 11.21 -12.64 -8.17
CA CYS A 28 12.00 -12.62 -6.93
C CYS A 28 12.49 -11.23 -6.50
N HIS A 29 12.59 -10.28 -7.43
CA HIS A 29 13.05 -8.90 -7.18
C HIS A 29 11.98 -7.85 -7.48
N GLU A 30 10.70 -8.23 -7.44
CA GLU A 30 9.60 -7.28 -7.65
C GLU A 30 9.66 -6.14 -6.63
N ARG A 31 9.51 -4.92 -7.11
CA ARG A 31 9.43 -3.72 -6.28
C ARG A 31 8.02 -3.17 -6.34
N CYS A 32 7.58 -2.57 -5.25
CA CYS A 32 6.34 -1.81 -5.19
C CYS A 32 6.52 -0.60 -4.27
N PRO A 33 5.69 0.45 -4.43
CA PRO A 33 5.57 1.50 -3.42
C PRO A 33 5.19 0.88 -2.07
N VAL A 34 5.61 1.53 -0.97
CA VAL A 34 5.33 1.05 0.39
C VAL A 34 4.88 2.22 1.26
N PHE A 35 3.65 2.10 1.76
CA PHE A 35 3.05 3.00 2.75
C PHE A 35 2.82 2.19 4.02
N ILE A 36 3.52 2.54 5.11
CA ILE A 36 3.42 1.85 6.39
C ILE A 36 3.32 2.86 7.53
N GLY A 37 2.47 2.57 8.52
CA GLY A 37 2.34 3.41 9.71
C GLY A 37 0.94 3.35 10.33
N SER A 38 0.49 4.49 10.87
CA SER A 38 -0.88 4.66 11.38
C SER A 38 -1.90 4.26 10.32
N ALA A 39 -2.89 3.45 10.72
CA ALA A 39 -3.93 2.97 9.81
C ALA A 39 -4.71 4.13 9.16
N GLU A 40 -4.94 5.21 9.91
CA GLU A 40 -5.66 6.40 9.44
C GLU A 40 -4.86 7.15 8.36
N LEU A 41 -3.57 7.39 8.61
CA LEU A 41 -2.70 8.10 7.66
C LEU A 41 -2.45 7.28 6.39
N VAL A 42 -2.29 5.97 6.52
CA VAL A 42 -2.13 5.08 5.35
C VAL A 42 -3.42 5.06 4.52
N ALA A 43 -4.59 4.96 5.14
CA ALA A 43 -5.87 5.05 4.42
C ALA A 43 -6.09 6.41 3.75
N GLN A 44 -5.60 7.49 4.36
CA GLN A 44 -5.63 8.82 3.75
C GLN A 44 -4.69 8.90 2.53
N ALA A 45 -3.49 8.34 2.61
CA ALA A 45 -2.56 8.25 1.49
C ALA A 45 -3.17 7.45 0.32
N GLU A 46 -3.79 6.29 0.60
CA GLU A 46 -4.51 5.49 -0.42
C GLU A 46 -5.59 6.32 -1.14
N LYS A 47 -6.36 7.14 -0.41
CA LYS A 47 -7.38 8.00 -1.02
C LYS A 47 -6.80 9.03 -1.99
N PHE A 48 -5.69 9.67 -1.64
CA PHE A 48 -5.05 10.64 -2.53
C PHE A 48 -4.53 9.97 -3.81
N ILE A 49 -3.92 8.79 -3.68
CA ILE A 49 -3.41 8.02 -4.83
C ILE A 49 -4.57 7.57 -5.73
N ALA A 50 -5.68 7.09 -5.14
CA ALA A 50 -6.86 6.69 -5.90
C ALA A 50 -7.49 7.85 -6.68
N GLN A 51 -7.45 9.08 -6.14
CA GLN A 51 -7.95 10.28 -6.80
C GLN A 51 -7.09 10.68 -8.01
N GLU A 52 -5.76 10.55 -7.91
CA GLU A 52 -4.84 10.79 -9.04
C GLU A 52 -4.97 9.75 -10.16
N THR A 53 -5.43 8.53 -9.84
CA THR A 53 -5.56 7.44 -10.82
C THR A 53 -6.84 7.53 -11.65
N THR A 54 -7.61 8.63 -11.56
CA THR A 54 -8.70 8.90 -12.50
C THR A 54 -8.07 9.01 -13.90
N PRO A 55 -8.45 8.15 -14.87
CA PRO A 55 -7.81 8.18 -16.17
C PRO A 55 -8.13 9.51 -16.83
N THR A 56 -7.15 10.39 -16.93
CA THR A 56 -7.14 11.45 -17.92
C THR A 56 -7.24 10.75 -19.28
N GLU A 57 -8.38 10.95 -19.93
CA GLU A 57 -8.72 10.45 -21.25
C GLU A 57 -7.64 10.79 -22.29
N ALA A 58 -7.11 9.77 -22.99
CA ALA A 58 -6.88 9.69 -24.45
C ALA A 58 -5.89 8.57 -24.80
#